data_AF-A0A3A6PD89-F1
#
_entry.id   AF-A0A3A6PD89-F1
#
_cell.length_a   1.000
_cell.length_b   1.000
_cell.length_c   1.000
_cell.angle_alpha   90.00
_cell.angle_beta   90.00
_cell.angle_gamma   90.00
#
_symmetry.space_group_name_H-M   'P 1'
#
loop_
_entity.id
_entity.type
_entity.pdbx_description
1 polymer ?
#
loop_
_entity_poly.entity_id
_entity_poly.type
_entity_poly.pdbx_seq_one_letter_code
_entity_poly.pdbx_strand_id
1 'polypeptide(L)'
;MAPVGSSGAISWDPAAERALKRVPSLVRPLVRRKVAERVANSGRRQVSLADFEQAEARFKALRGGRSDQELAGLLPVANRPGAPLLVLEACRAQLSGCPNVILDTGPWQEALEQWLAQADISERLRRRVDGDQVLFHHKLKIALAGCPNGCSRPQIADLALVGAAQPSFDAQACTACGQCAQACPDEAIEIAETALWQPQRCLGCLQCSSVCPAGAVNLSPPRARVLMGGKLGRHPQLAREVALVAQPAQAVELFSRAVEQYLTEAPAEERFAAWWQRNHREDS
;
A
#
# COMPACT_ATOMS: atom_id res chain seq x y z
N MET A 1 13.77 -43.11 -1.53
CA MET A 1 12.52 -43.19 -2.32
C MET A 1 12.54 -42.08 -3.35
N ALA A 2 12.22 -42.42 -4.60
CA ALA A 2 12.50 -41.67 -5.83
C ALA A 2 11.84 -40.28 -5.93
N PRO A 3 12.39 -39.36 -6.76
CA PRO A 3 11.71 -38.12 -7.13
C PRO A 3 10.45 -38.44 -7.96
N VAL A 4 9.31 -37.90 -7.54
CA VAL A 4 8.05 -38.05 -8.27
C VAL A 4 8.10 -37.19 -9.55
N GLY A 5 8.48 -37.84 -10.66
CA GLY A 5 7.64 -37.95 -11.86
C GLY A 5 7.28 -36.69 -12.66
N SER A 6 8.05 -36.46 -13.73
CA SER A 6 7.66 -35.88 -15.03
C SER A 6 7.31 -34.38 -15.09
N SER A 7 8.32 -33.55 -15.39
CA SER A 7 8.11 -32.21 -15.97
C SER A 7 7.58 -32.34 -17.41
N GLY A 8 6.29 -32.62 -17.56
CA GLY A 8 5.62 -32.46 -18.86
C GLY A 8 5.72 -31.00 -19.27
N ALA A 9 6.26 -30.74 -20.47
CA ALA A 9 6.37 -29.38 -21.00
C ALA A 9 4.98 -28.72 -20.98
N ILE A 10 4.87 -27.54 -20.38
CA ILE A 10 3.62 -26.79 -20.37
C ILE A 10 3.28 -26.38 -21.79
N SER A 11 2.13 -26.83 -22.26
CA SER A 11 1.61 -26.52 -23.59
C SER A 11 1.00 -25.12 -23.64
N TRP A 12 0.99 -24.51 -24.81
CA TRP A 12 0.41 -23.18 -25.03
C TRP A 12 -0.72 -23.27 -26.05
N ASP A 13 -1.85 -22.65 -25.73
CA ASP A 13 -2.93 -22.46 -26.68
C ASP A 13 -2.43 -21.62 -27.90
N PRO A 14 -2.82 -21.95 -29.14
CA PRO A 14 -2.44 -21.18 -30.32
C PRO A 14 -2.74 -19.68 -30.23
N ALA A 15 -3.81 -19.27 -29.53
CA ALA A 15 -4.14 -17.88 -29.29
C ALA A 15 -3.16 -17.21 -28.32
N ALA A 16 -2.75 -17.91 -27.26
CA ALA A 16 -1.71 -17.44 -26.33
C ALA A 16 -0.34 -17.33 -27.03
N GLU A 17 -0.01 -18.27 -27.92
CA GLU A 17 1.21 -18.19 -28.76
C GLU A 17 1.20 -16.96 -29.67
N ARG A 18 0.06 -16.65 -30.31
CA ARG A 18 -0.09 -15.43 -31.12
C ARG A 18 0.06 -14.16 -30.28
N ALA A 19 -0.50 -14.14 -29.08
CA ALA A 19 -0.37 -13.00 -28.17
C ALA A 19 1.08 -12.80 -27.71
N LEU A 20 1.79 -13.88 -27.35
CA LEU A 20 3.20 -13.87 -26.96
C LEU A 20 4.12 -13.29 -28.06
N LYS A 21 3.80 -13.50 -29.34
CA LYS A 21 4.57 -12.92 -30.47
C LYS A 21 4.54 -11.39 -30.49
N ARG A 22 3.52 -10.74 -29.90
CA ARG A 22 3.43 -9.27 -29.78
C ARG A 22 4.40 -8.70 -28.74
N VAL A 23 4.93 -9.55 -27.86
CA VAL A 23 5.95 -9.17 -26.88
C VAL A 23 7.31 -8.99 -27.59
N PRO A 24 8.09 -7.93 -27.27
CA PRO A 24 9.43 -7.74 -27.81
C PRO A 24 10.32 -8.98 -27.65
N SER A 25 11.08 -9.32 -28.69
CA SER A 25 11.87 -10.56 -28.78
C SER A 25 12.82 -10.76 -27.60
N LEU A 26 13.45 -9.68 -27.12
CA LEU A 26 14.39 -9.68 -25.99
C LEU A 26 13.78 -10.21 -24.68
N VAL A 27 12.51 -9.92 -24.39
CA VAL A 27 11.86 -10.28 -23.12
C VAL A 27 10.88 -11.46 -23.26
N ARG A 28 10.60 -11.89 -24.49
CA ARG A 28 9.67 -12.98 -24.80
C ARG A 28 10.00 -14.31 -24.10
N PRO A 29 11.27 -14.77 -24.01
CA PRO A 29 11.60 -16.01 -23.28
C PRO A 29 11.26 -15.92 -21.78
N LEU A 30 11.50 -14.76 -21.18
CA LEU A 30 11.20 -14.50 -19.78
C LEU A 30 9.69 -14.50 -19.51
N VAL A 31 8.92 -13.80 -20.36
CA VAL A 31 7.45 -13.77 -20.27
C VAL A 31 6.87 -15.18 -20.43
N ARG A 32 7.33 -15.94 -21.42
CA ARG A 32 6.91 -17.33 -21.64
C ARG A 32 7.16 -18.18 -20.39
N ARG A 33 8.35 -18.11 -19.81
CA ARG A 33 8.69 -18.85 -18.59
C ARG A 33 7.78 -18.46 -17.43
N LYS A 34 7.58 -17.17 -17.18
CA LYS A 34 6.79 -16.68 -16.02
C LYS A 34 5.31 -17.03 -16.10
N VAL A 35 4.72 -16.96 -17.29
CA VAL A 35 3.31 -17.36 -17.50
C VAL A 35 3.16 -18.87 -17.32
N ALA A 36 4.10 -19.65 -17.86
CA ALA A 36 4.12 -21.11 -17.72
C ALA A 36 4.28 -21.54 -16.26
N GLU A 37 5.25 -20.97 -15.53
CA GLU A 37 5.46 -21.22 -14.07
C GLU A 37 4.15 -21.03 -13.28
N ARG A 38 3.41 -19.95 -13.55
CA ARG A 38 2.15 -19.66 -12.86
C ARG A 38 1.09 -20.72 -13.12
N VAL A 39 0.92 -21.13 -14.38
CA VAL A 39 -0.05 -22.16 -14.76
C VAL A 39 0.31 -23.49 -14.11
N ALA A 40 1.60 -23.86 -14.10
CA ALA A 40 2.10 -25.04 -13.38
C ALA A 40 1.75 -25.01 -11.89
N ASN A 41 1.99 -23.87 -11.23
CA ASN A 41 1.72 -23.70 -9.80
C ASN A 41 0.21 -23.79 -9.48
N SER A 42 -0.66 -23.60 -10.46
CA SER A 42 -2.11 -23.83 -10.32
C SER A 42 -2.54 -25.27 -10.63
N GLY A 43 -1.58 -26.20 -10.77
CA GLY A 43 -1.85 -27.60 -11.11
C GLY A 43 -2.23 -27.85 -12.57
N ARG A 44 -2.23 -26.80 -13.40
CA ARG A 44 -2.59 -26.87 -14.82
C ARG A 44 -1.37 -27.08 -15.70
N ARG A 45 -1.56 -27.68 -16.88
CA ARG A 45 -0.48 -28.01 -17.84
C ARG A 45 -0.62 -27.33 -19.21
N GLN A 46 -1.55 -26.37 -19.33
CA GLN A 46 -1.79 -25.62 -20.56
C GLN A 46 -2.03 -24.15 -20.24
N VAL A 47 -1.32 -23.27 -20.95
CA VAL A 47 -1.52 -21.81 -20.91
C VAL A 47 -2.62 -21.44 -21.89
N SER A 48 -3.71 -20.85 -21.38
CA SER A 48 -4.78 -20.27 -22.19
C SER A 48 -4.49 -18.82 -22.59
N LEU A 49 -5.26 -18.26 -23.53
CA LEU A 49 -5.21 -16.82 -23.82
C LEU A 49 -5.51 -15.98 -22.58
N ALA A 50 -6.50 -16.39 -21.77
CA ALA A 50 -6.87 -15.68 -20.55
C ALA A 50 -5.72 -15.66 -19.53
N ASP A 51 -4.92 -16.73 -19.42
CA ASP A 51 -3.75 -16.75 -18.55
C ASP A 51 -2.68 -15.76 -19.02
N PHE A 52 -2.48 -15.64 -20.33
CA PHE A 52 -1.56 -14.67 -20.92
C PHE A 52 -2.05 -13.23 -20.72
N GLU A 53 -3.32 -12.95 -21.01
CA GLU A 53 -3.94 -11.63 -20.85
C GLU A 53 -3.94 -11.18 -19.38
N GLN A 54 -4.24 -12.11 -18.45
CA GLN A 54 -4.15 -11.84 -17.02
C GLN A 54 -2.71 -11.51 -16.60
N ALA A 55 -1.72 -12.23 -17.14
CA ALA A 55 -0.31 -11.94 -16.86
C ALA A 55 0.15 -10.62 -17.49
N GLU A 56 -0.34 -10.27 -18.67
CA GLU A 56 -0.07 -9.00 -19.34
C GLU A 56 -0.70 -7.83 -18.57
N ALA A 57 -1.95 -7.95 -18.14
CA ALA A 57 -2.64 -6.97 -17.30
C ALA A 57 -1.88 -6.76 -15.99
N ARG A 58 -1.44 -7.85 -15.35
CA ARG A 58 -0.59 -7.81 -14.15
C ARG A 58 0.76 -7.14 -14.40
N PHE A 59 1.39 -7.37 -15.54
CA PHE A 59 2.68 -6.75 -15.90
C PHE A 59 2.54 -5.26 -16.24
N LYS A 60 1.48 -4.86 -16.95
CA LYS A 60 1.14 -3.44 -17.18
C LYS A 60 0.90 -2.75 -15.85
N ALA A 61 0.21 -3.40 -14.92
CA ALA A 61 0.05 -2.92 -13.55
C ALA A 61 1.38 -2.82 -12.76
N LEU A 62 2.49 -3.45 -13.18
CA LEU A 62 3.78 -3.39 -12.47
C LEU A 62 4.73 -2.28 -12.98
N ARG A 63 4.68 -1.88 -14.26
CA ARG A 63 5.58 -0.89 -14.91
C ARG A 63 5.35 0.59 -14.54
N GLY A 64 4.90 0.85 -13.31
CA GLY A 64 4.35 2.15 -12.92
C GLY A 64 2.84 2.21 -13.05
N GLY A 65 2.22 1.29 -13.80
CA GLY A 65 0.87 0.72 -13.59
C GLY A 65 -0.29 1.67 -13.35
N ARG A 66 -0.19 2.91 -13.80
CA ARG A 66 -1.30 3.85 -13.83
C ARG A 66 -2.09 3.56 -15.10
N SER A 67 -3.34 3.17 -14.96
CA SER A 67 -4.35 3.17 -16.02
C SER A 67 -4.42 4.56 -16.68
N ASP A 68 -5.00 4.64 -17.88
CA ASP A 68 -5.22 5.92 -18.54
C ASP A 68 -6.04 6.88 -17.65
N GLN A 69 -6.93 6.36 -16.80
CA GLN A 69 -7.65 7.12 -15.77
C GLN A 69 -6.73 7.65 -14.66
N GLU A 70 -5.81 6.83 -14.14
CA GLU A 70 -4.83 7.26 -13.14
C GLU A 70 -3.83 8.27 -13.71
N LEU A 71 -3.47 8.16 -15.00
CA LEU A 71 -2.63 9.14 -15.70
C LEU A 71 -3.40 10.45 -15.94
N ALA A 72 -4.65 10.38 -16.38
CA ALA A 72 -5.53 11.53 -16.53
C ALA A 72 -5.74 12.26 -15.18
N GLY A 73 -5.78 11.51 -14.07
CA GLY A 73 -5.87 12.07 -12.72
C GLY A 73 -4.68 12.92 -12.28
N LEU A 74 -3.53 12.85 -12.98
CA LEU A 74 -2.33 13.65 -12.69
C LEU A 74 -2.20 14.90 -13.55
N LEU A 75 -2.88 14.91 -14.69
CA LEU A 75 -2.86 16.04 -15.62
C LEU A 75 -3.77 17.16 -15.10
N PRO A 76 -3.50 18.42 -15.48
CA PRO A 76 -4.46 19.50 -15.31
C PRO A 76 -5.79 19.13 -15.96
N VAL A 77 -6.88 19.29 -15.22
CA VAL A 77 -8.24 19.10 -15.73
C VAL A 77 -9.04 20.38 -15.53
N ALA A 78 -10.04 20.63 -16.39
CA ALA A 78 -10.90 21.79 -16.24
C ALA A 78 -11.59 21.79 -14.86
N ASN A 79 -11.62 22.95 -14.22
CA ASN A 79 -12.28 23.16 -12.94
C ASN A 79 -13.81 23.24 -13.12
N ARG A 80 -14.42 22.08 -13.36
CA ARG A 80 -15.87 21.92 -13.56
C ARG A 80 -16.42 20.80 -12.69
N PRO A 81 -17.74 20.78 -12.40
CA PRO A 81 -18.35 19.70 -11.65
C PRO A 81 -17.94 18.31 -12.16
N GLY A 82 -17.57 17.43 -11.24
CA GLY A 82 -17.04 16.10 -11.54
C GLY A 82 -15.52 16.02 -11.72
N ALA A 83 -14.78 17.13 -11.61
CA ALA A 83 -13.32 17.10 -11.58
C ALA A 83 -12.82 16.36 -10.31
N PRO A 84 -11.94 15.34 -10.43
CA PRO A 84 -11.48 14.56 -9.28
C PRO A 84 -10.44 15.34 -8.47
N LEU A 85 -10.77 15.62 -7.21
CA LEU A 85 -9.87 16.26 -6.24
C LEU A 85 -9.22 15.29 -5.27
N LEU A 86 -9.71 14.06 -5.20
CA LEU A 86 -9.18 13.00 -4.35
C LEU A 86 -8.37 12.03 -5.22
N VAL A 87 -7.21 11.59 -4.71
CA VAL A 87 -6.33 10.63 -5.39
C VAL A 87 -5.96 9.53 -4.41
N LEU A 88 -6.29 8.28 -4.73
CA LEU A 88 -5.85 7.10 -3.97
C LEU A 88 -4.63 6.46 -4.64
N GLU A 89 -3.54 6.32 -3.91
CA GLU A 89 -2.36 5.54 -4.32
C GLU A 89 -2.20 4.31 -3.40
N ALA A 90 -2.52 3.13 -3.91
CA ALA A 90 -2.36 1.87 -3.17
C ALA A 90 -1.06 1.14 -3.54
N CYS A 91 -0.46 0.45 -2.56
CA CYS A 91 0.65 -0.45 -2.82
C CYS A 91 0.14 -1.69 -3.59
N ARG A 92 0.99 -2.28 -4.42
CA ARG A 92 0.58 -3.38 -5.31
C ARG A 92 0.74 -4.76 -4.68
N ALA A 93 0.57 -4.89 -3.37
CA ALA A 93 0.85 -6.14 -2.65
C ALA A 93 0.04 -7.33 -3.22
N GLN A 94 -1.27 -7.14 -3.40
CA GLN A 94 -2.18 -8.15 -3.96
C GLN A 94 -1.81 -8.56 -5.39
N LEU A 95 -1.45 -7.58 -6.22
CA LEU A 95 -1.07 -7.84 -7.61
C LEU A 95 0.35 -8.39 -7.74
N SER A 96 1.26 -8.16 -6.80
CA SER A 96 2.66 -8.58 -6.93
C SER A 96 2.98 -9.89 -6.22
N GLY A 97 2.11 -10.36 -5.31
CA GLY A 97 2.45 -11.47 -4.42
C GLY A 97 3.59 -11.09 -3.48
N CYS A 98 3.54 -9.85 -2.96
CA CYS A 98 4.60 -9.29 -2.13
C CYS A 98 4.78 -10.11 -0.84
N PRO A 99 6.00 -10.56 -0.49
CA PRO A 99 6.23 -11.35 0.71
C PRO A 99 6.17 -10.52 2.00
N ASN A 100 6.21 -9.19 1.89
CA ASN A 100 6.20 -8.29 3.05
C ASN A 100 4.79 -7.87 3.47
N VAL A 101 3.73 -8.35 2.80
CA VAL A 101 2.36 -7.94 3.12
C VAL A 101 1.97 -8.42 4.52
N ILE A 102 1.48 -7.50 5.35
CA ILE A 102 1.06 -7.78 6.73
C ILE A 102 -0.45 -7.69 6.83
N LEU A 103 -1.00 -6.63 6.24
CA LEU A 103 -2.44 -6.38 6.18
C LEU A 103 -2.94 -6.67 4.76
N ASP A 104 -3.99 -7.48 4.63
CA ASP A 104 -4.72 -7.60 3.37
C ASP A 104 -5.38 -6.26 3.05
N THR A 105 -4.93 -5.61 1.98
CA THR A 105 -5.35 -4.26 1.61
C THR A 105 -6.71 -4.21 0.90
N GLY A 106 -7.28 -5.35 0.49
CA GLY A 106 -8.48 -5.40 -0.35
C GLY A 106 -9.69 -4.71 0.27
N PRO A 107 -10.14 -5.16 1.46
CA PRO A 107 -11.27 -4.54 2.14
C PRO A 107 -11.06 -3.05 2.47
N TRP A 108 -9.81 -2.64 2.69
CA TRP A 108 -9.46 -1.25 2.97
C TRP A 108 -9.51 -0.39 1.72
N GLN A 109 -9.00 -0.91 0.61
CA GLN A 109 -9.07 -0.23 -0.69
C GLN A 109 -10.52 -0.05 -1.11
N GLU A 110 -11.35 -1.09 -1.01
CA GLU A 110 -12.77 -1.03 -1.34
C GLU A 110 -13.52 0.02 -0.51
N ALA A 111 -13.31 0.04 0.81
CA ALA A 111 -13.92 1.03 1.69
C ALA A 111 -13.48 2.47 1.34
N LEU A 112 -12.21 2.67 1.00
CA LEU A 112 -11.71 3.97 0.56
C LEU A 112 -12.32 4.37 -0.79
N GLU A 113 -12.36 3.47 -1.78
CA GLU A 113 -12.97 3.74 -3.09
C GLU A 113 -14.46 4.10 -2.95
N GLN A 114 -15.20 3.40 -2.09
CA GLN A 114 -16.60 3.73 -1.78
C GLN A 114 -16.74 5.11 -1.12
N TRP A 115 -15.85 5.45 -0.19
CA TRP A 115 -15.81 6.77 0.43
C TRP A 115 -15.48 7.88 -0.58
N LEU A 116 -14.50 7.64 -1.47
CA LEU A 116 -14.06 8.58 -2.50
C LEU A 116 -15.11 8.81 -3.60
N ALA A 117 -15.96 7.81 -3.86
CA ALA A 117 -17.05 7.91 -4.82
C ALA A 117 -18.19 8.83 -4.33
N GLN A 118 -18.22 9.20 -3.04
CA GLN A 118 -19.19 10.14 -2.52
C GLN A 118 -18.88 11.54 -3.08
N ALA A 119 -19.74 12.03 -3.97
CA ALA A 119 -19.49 13.24 -4.77
C ALA A 119 -19.35 14.53 -3.94
N ASP A 120 -19.84 14.56 -2.71
CA ASP A 120 -19.87 15.77 -1.87
C ASP A 120 -18.46 16.32 -1.58
N ILE A 121 -17.52 15.45 -1.19
CA ILE A 121 -16.18 15.88 -0.77
C ILE A 121 -15.38 16.44 -1.95
N SER A 122 -15.35 15.72 -3.08
CA SER A 122 -14.59 16.16 -4.26
C SER A 122 -15.11 17.48 -4.81
N GLU A 123 -16.42 17.68 -4.84
CA GLU A 123 -17.04 18.93 -5.31
C GLU A 123 -16.77 20.10 -4.35
N ARG A 124 -16.83 19.87 -3.04
CA ARG A 124 -16.50 20.90 -2.04
C ARG A 124 -15.02 21.28 -2.09
N LEU A 125 -14.12 20.31 -2.25
CA LEU A 125 -12.70 20.58 -2.49
C LEU A 125 -12.47 21.35 -3.79
N ARG A 126 -13.20 21.00 -4.86
CA ARG A 126 -13.09 21.65 -6.16
C ARG A 126 -13.43 23.14 -6.08
N ARG A 127 -14.49 23.49 -5.36
CA ARG A 127 -14.92 24.90 -5.18
C ARG A 127 -13.89 25.78 -4.47
N ARG A 128 -12.90 25.18 -3.79
CA ARG A 128 -11.78 25.89 -3.15
C ARG A 128 -10.62 26.19 -4.09
N VAL A 129 -10.63 25.63 -5.30
CA VAL A 129 -9.63 25.91 -6.33
C VAL A 129 -10.00 27.18 -7.05
N ASP A 130 -9.16 28.21 -6.91
CA ASP A 130 -9.24 29.40 -7.76
C ASP A 130 -8.64 29.09 -9.14
N GLY A 131 -9.29 29.60 -10.19
CA GLY A 131 -8.91 29.41 -11.58
C GLY A 131 -9.57 28.23 -12.31
N ASP A 132 -9.36 28.21 -13.63
CA ASP A 132 -10.09 27.34 -14.57
C ASP A 132 -9.58 25.89 -14.62
N GLN A 133 -8.51 25.57 -13.88
CA GLN A 133 -7.89 24.25 -13.89
C GLN A 133 -7.62 23.71 -12.49
N VAL A 134 -7.96 22.43 -12.29
CA VAL A 134 -7.49 21.65 -11.15
C VAL A 134 -6.12 21.10 -11.48
N LEU A 135 -5.10 21.63 -10.80
CA LEU A 135 -3.71 21.20 -10.90
C LEU A 135 -3.42 20.08 -9.90
N PHE A 136 -2.32 19.36 -10.14
CA PHE A 136 -1.92 18.24 -9.28
C PHE A 136 -1.72 18.63 -7.81
N HIS A 137 -1.24 19.84 -7.55
CA HIS A 137 -1.05 20.37 -6.20
C HIS A 137 -2.33 20.92 -5.57
N HIS A 138 -3.50 20.80 -6.20
CA HIS A 138 -4.80 21.05 -5.54
C HIS A 138 -5.37 19.76 -4.92
N LYS A 139 -4.97 18.59 -5.43
CA LYS A 139 -5.56 17.30 -5.09
C LYS A 139 -5.15 16.80 -3.71
N LEU A 140 -6.10 16.31 -2.92
CA LEU A 140 -5.89 15.63 -1.65
C LEU A 140 -5.52 14.17 -1.92
N LYS A 141 -4.39 13.73 -1.37
CA LYS A 141 -3.78 12.43 -1.65
C LYS A 141 -4.00 11.48 -0.48
N ILE A 142 -4.47 10.30 -0.81
CA ILE A 142 -4.67 9.18 0.10
C ILE A 142 -3.71 8.07 -0.31
N ALA A 143 -2.98 7.50 0.64
CA ALA A 143 -2.10 6.37 0.39
C ALA A 143 -2.51 5.13 1.20
N LEU A 144 -2.41 3.95 0.59
CA LEU A 144 -2.66 2.68 1.26
C LEU A 144 -1.47 1.74 1.09
N ALA A 145 -0.86 1.29 2.18
CA ALA A 145 0.24 0.34 2.17
C ALA A 145 -0.08 -0.86 3.07
N GLY A 146 0.15 -2.08 2.59
CA GLY A 146 -0.06 -3.30 3.38
C GLY A 146 1.05 -3.60 4.40
N CYS A 147 2.13 -2.81 4.43
CA CYS A 147 3.26 -2.98 5.33
C CYS A 147 4.07 -1.68 5.51
N PRO A 148 4.96 -1.59 6.51
CA PRO A 148 5.76 -0.39 6.78
C PRO A 148 6.75 0.02 5.69
N ASN A 149 7.12 -0.89 4.77
CA ASN A 149 7.97 -0.54 3.62
C ASN A 149 7.33 0.54 2.72
N GLY A 150 6.00 0.72 2.80
CA GLY A 150 5.35 1.94 2.34
C GLY A 150 5.53 2.26 0.84
N CYS A 151 5.41 1.27 -0.06
CA CYS A 151 5.64 1.49 -1.50
C CYS A 151 4.73 2.55 -2.15
N SER A 152 3.57 2.84 -1.55
CA SER A 152 2.64 3.92 -1.94
C SER A 152 2.98 5.28 -1.32
N ARG A 153 4.14 5.40 -0.65
CA ARG A 153 4.66 6.61 -0.02
C ARG A 153 3.69 7.23 1.01
N PRO A 154 3.18 6.44 1.96
CA PRO A 154 2.19 6.90 2.93
C PRO A 154 2.68 8.06 3.82
N GLN A 155 3.99 8.16 4.05
CA GLN A 155 4.59 9.18 4.90
C GLN A 155 4.50 10.60 4.32
N ILE A 156 4.16 10.75 3.04
CA ILE A 156 4.09 12.05 2.36
C ILE A 156 2.71 12.34 1.74
N ALA A 157 1.71 11.53 2.08
CA ALA A 157 0.33 11.72 1.64
C ALA A 157 -0.46 12.54 2.68
N ASP A 158 -1.51 13.24 2.22
CA ASP A 158 -2.38 14.02 3.11
C ASP A 158 -3.07 13.09 4.13
N LEU A 159 -3.50 11.91 3.68
CA LEU A 159 -4.07 10.83 4.49
C LEU A 159 -3.41 9.51 4.11
N ALA A 160 -3.16 8.61 5.07
CA ALA A 160 -2.62 7.30 4.73
C ALA A 160 -2.99 6.19 5.72
N LEU A 161 -2.95 4.96 5.21
CA LEU A 161 -3.05 3.73 5.98
C LEU A 161 -1.83 2.85 5.75
N VAL A 162 -1.26 2.32 6.82
CA VAL A 162 -0.09 1.42 6.78
C VAL A 162 -0.37 0.18 7.62
N GLY A 163 -0.36 -0.99 6.99
CA GLY A 163 -0.51 -2.27 7.67
C GLY A 163 0.65 -2.55 8.62
N ALA A 164 0.33 -2.98 9.83
CA ALA A 164 1.30 -3.37 10.85
C ALA A 164 0.69 -4.41 11.79
N ALA A 165 1.54 -5.18 12.47
CA ALA A 165 1.15 -5.96 13.64
C ALA A 165 2.19 -5.78 14.75
N GLN A 166 1.73 -5.84 16.00
CA GLN A 166 2.57 -5.63 17.17
C GLN A 166 3.12 -6.97 17.67
N PRO A 167 4.44 -7.09 17.90
CA PRO A 167 5.00 -8.28 18.50
C PRO A 167 4.80 -8.28 20.03
N SER A 168 4.74 -9.47 20.61
CA SER A 168 4.95 -9.69 22.04
C SER A 168 5.93 -10.84 22.25
N PHE A 169 6.73 -10.76 23.31
CA PHE A 169 7.86 -11.68 23.54
C PHE A 169 7.56 -12.53 24.77
N ASP A 170 7.55 -13.85 24.59
CA ASP A 170 7.41 -14.82 25.68
C ASP A 170 8.76 -14.99 26.38
N ALA A 171 8.85 -14.49 27.62
CA ALA A 171 10.06 -14.57 28.42
C ALA A 171 10.44 -15.99 28.84
N GLN A 172 9.49 -16.93 28.92
CA GLN A 172 9.78 -18.32 29.30
C GLN A 172 10.34 -19.13 28.12
N ALA A 173 9.85 -18.85 26.91
CA ALA A 173 10.35 -19.50 25.69
C ALA A 173 11.63 -18.84 25.15
N CYS A 174 11.89 -17.57 25.50
CA CYS A 174 13.04 -16.83 24.99
C CYS A 174 14.35 -17.43 25.49
N THR A 175 15.30 -17.64 24.56
CA THR A 175 16.66 -18.13 24.87
C THR A 175 17.70 -17.01 24.89
N ALA A 176 17.28 -15.75 24.80
CA ALA A 176 18.14 -14.57 24.65
C ALA A 176 19.17 -14.64 23.51
N CYS A 177 18.91 -15.44 22.46
CA CYS A 177 19.88 -15.65 21.37
C CYS A 177 20.15 -14.43 20.47
N GLY A 178 19.31 -13.39 20.55
CA GLY A 178 19.50 -12.11 19.87
C GLY A 178 19.19 -12.03 18.38
N GLN A 179 18.75 -13.10 17.73
CA GLN A 179 18.42 -13.07 16.29
C GLN A 179 17.31 -12.06 15.95
N CYS A 180 16.30 -11.91 16.80
CA CYS A 180 15.23 -10.93 16.60
C CYS A 180 15.73 -9.48 16.63
N ALA A 181 16.70 -9.16 17.50
CA ALA A 181 17.33 -7.85 17.56
C ALA A 181 18.19 -7.58 16.32
N GLN A 182 19.00 -8.57 15.89
CA GLN A 182 19.81 -8.47 14.68
C GLN A 182 18.97 -8.27 13.40
N ALA A 183 17.80 -8.92 13.34
CA ALA A 183 16.91 -8.80 12.20
C ALA A 183 16.03 -7.54 12.24
N CYS A 184 16.02 -6.75 13.32
CA CYS A 184 15.15 -5.60 13.43
C CYS A 184 15.74 -4.39 12.69
N PRO A 185 15.14 -3.94 11.57
CA PRO A 185 15.69 -2.81 10.80
C PRO A 185 15.59 -1.47 11.55
N ASP A 186 14.65 -1.39 12.50
CA ASP A 186 14.39 -0.18 13.29
C ASP A 186 15.06 -0.21 14.67
N GLU A 187 15.86 -1.26 14.95
CA GLU A 187 16.56 -1.46 16.22
C GLU A 187 15.60 -1.36 17.44
N ALA A 188 14.37 -1.84 17.28
CA ALA A 188 13.31 -1.75 18.28
C ALA A 188 13.38 -2.86 19.35
N ILE A 189 14.45 -3.64 19.39
CA ILE A 189 14.61 -4.79 20.29
C ILE A 189 16.03 -4.77 20.86
N GLU A 190 16.12 -4.79 22.18
CA GLU A 190 17.36 -4.97 22.93
C GLU A 190 17.37 -6.35 23.60
N ILE A 191 18.55 -6.94 23.82
CA ILE A 191 18.69 -8.28 24.42
C ILE A 191 19.31 -8.16 25.81
N ALA A 192 18.59 -8.65 26.81
CA ALA A 192 19.08 -8.85 28.17
C ALA A 192 18.84 -10.32 28.56
N GLU A 193 18.22 -10.58 29.72
CA GLU A 193 17.74 -11.92 30.08
C GLU A 193 16.64 -12.42 29.11
N THR A 194 15.93 -11.50 28.45
CA THR A 194 14.97 -11.75 27.38
C THR A 194 15.04 -10.62 26.35
N ALA A 195 14.25 -10.71 25.27
CA ALA A 195 14.06 -9.64 24.32
C ALA A 195 13.22 -8.49 24.94
N LEU A 196 13.83 -7.31 25.04
CA LEU A 196 13.21 -6.08 25.50
C LEU A 196 12.71 -5.27 24.29
N TRP A 197 11.39 -5.16 24.15
CA TRP A 197 10.76 -4.46 23.04
C TRP A 197 10.62 -2.96 23.32
N GLN A 198 10.97 -2.13 22.34
CA GLN A 198 10.80 -0.68 22.35
C GLN A 198 9.67 -0.28 21.37
N PRO A 199 8.42 -0.13 21.84
CA PRO A 199 7.27 0.05 20.96
C PRO A 199 7.36 1.29 20.06
N GLN A 200 7.98 2.36 20.57
CA GLN A 200 8.09 3.64 19.85
C GLN A 200 8.99 3.57 18.60
N ARG A 201 9.94 2.63 18.56
CA ARG A 201 10.79 2.39 17.38
C ARG A 201 10.19 1.37 16.44
N CYS A 202 9.26 0.55 16.92
CA CYS A 202 8.76 -0.59 16.17
C CYS A 202 7.76 -0.17 15.10
N LEU A 203 8.10 -0.43 13.85
CA LEU A 203 7.17 -0.24 12.73
C LEU A 203 6.20 -1.42 12.54
N GLY A 204 6.44 -2.55 13.20
CA GLY A 204 5.57 -3.73 13.14
C GLY A 204 5.74 -4.54 11.85
N CYS A 205 6.99 -4.67 11.36
CA CYS A 205 7.34 -5.33 10.10
C CYS A 205 7.44 -6.88 10.17
N LEU A 206 7.33 -7.45 11.37
CA LEU A 206 7.30 -8.89 11.65
C LEU A 206 8.59 -9.68 11.34
N GLN A 207 9.69 -9.02 10.99
CA GLN A 207 10.97 -9.71 10.77
C GLN A 207 11.47 -10.43 12.02
N CYS A 208 11.18 -9.89 13.21
CA CYS A 208 11.58 -10.52 14.47
C CYS A 208 10.93 -11.89 14.71
N SER A 209 9.68 -12.09 14.27
CA SER A 209 9.00 -13.38 14.45
C SER A 209 9.46 -14.43 13.46
N SER A 210 9.79 -14.05 12.22
CA SER A 210 10.22 -15.00 11.19
C SER A 210 11.61 -15.59 11.46
N VAL A 211 12.44 -14.93 12.26
CA VAL A 211 13.79 -15.39 12.60
C VAL A 211 13.91 -16.02 13.99
N CYS A 212 12.85 -16.05 14.80
CA CYS A 212 12.96 -16.56 16.17
C CYS A 212 12.99 -18.10 16.19
N PRO A 213 14.12 -18.75 16.50
CA PRO A 213 14.21 -20.21 16.46
C PRO A 213 13.41 -20.88 17.59
N ALA A 214 13.18 -20.16 18.69
CA ALA A 214 12.44 -20.65 19.84
C ALA A 214 10.91 -20.47 19.71
N GLY A 215 10.44 -19.76 18.67
CA GLY A 215 9.03 -19.41 18.54
C GLY A 215 8.52 -18.46 19.63
N ALA A 216 9.40 -17.72 20.30
CA ALA A 216 9.07 -16.86 21.44
C ALA A 216 8.45 -15.50 21.06
N VAL A 217 8.19 -15.24 19.78
CA VAL A 217 7.63 -13.96 19.30
C VAL A 217 6.22 -14.20 18.78
N ASN A 218 5.24 -13.72 19.54
CA ASN A 218 3.83 -13.72 19.15
C ASN A 218 3.48 -12.44 18.42
N LEU A 219 2.43 -12.45 17.60
CA LEU A 219 1.97 -11.30 16.83
C LEU A 219 0.50 -11.00 17.14
N SER A 220 0.17 -9.72 17.28
CA SER A 220 -1.21 -9.27 17.28
C SER A 220 -1.88 -9.53 15.92
N PRO A 221 -3.22 -9.54 15.84
CA PRO A 221 -3.90 -9.42 14.57
C PRO A 221 -3.41 -8.18 13.79
N PRO A 222 -3.27 -8.25 12.45
CA PRO A 222 -2.93 -7.10 11.62
C PRO A 222 -3.94 -5.96 11.76
N ARG A 223 -3.42 -4.73 11.83
CA ARG A 223 -4.18 -3.48 11.95
C ARG A 223 -3.60 -2.43 11.00
N ALA A 224 -4.36 -1.37 10.74
CA ALA A 224 -3.89 -0.23 9.94
C ALA A 224 -3.48 0.93 10.85
N ARG A 225 -2.23 1.38 10.75
CA ARG A 225 -1.78 2.67 11.28
C ARG A 225 -2.34 3.77 10.38
N VAL A 226 -3.04 4.72 10.98
CA VAL A 226 -3.61 5.88 10.30
C VAL A 226 -2.59 7.00 10.40
N LEU A 227 -2.16 7.53 9.27
CA LEU A 227 -1.26 8.68 9.20
C LEU A 227 -1.99 9.87 8.56
N MET A 228 -1.71 11.09 9.02
CA MET A 228 -2.29 12.31 8.45
C MET A 228 -1.28 13.46 8.36
N GLY A 229 -1.50 14.33 7.39
CA GLY A 229 -0.81 15.59 7.25
C GLY A 229 0.53 15.53 6.53
N GLY A 230 0.81 14.51 5.72
CA GLY A 230 2.03 14.48 4.90
C GLY A 230 1.92 15.35 3.65
N LYS A 231 3.04 15.94 3.22
CA LYS A 231 3.18 16.53 1.88
C LYS A 231 4.64 16.63 1.45
N LEU A 232 4.83 16.64 0.14
CA LEU A 232 6.03 17.17 -0.51
C LEU A 232 5.72 18.52 -1.16
N GLY A 233 6.77 19.25 -1.55
CA GLY A 233 6.67 20.56 -2.19
C GLY A 233 7.64 21.55 -1.57
N ARG A 234 7.32 22.85 -1.64
CA ARG A 234 8.18 23.93 -1.11
C ARG A 234 8.48 23.80 0.38
N HIS A 235 7.54 23.25 1.15
CA HIS A 235 7.70 22.96 2.57
C HIS A 235 7.32 21.50 2.83
N PRO A 236 8.26 20.55 2.68
CA PRO A 236 8.00 19.14 2.94
C PRO A 236 7.66 18.89 4.41
N GLN A 237 6.77 17.92 4.67
CA GLN A 237 6.47 17.44 6.00
C GLN A 237 6.01 15.99 5.96
N LEU A 238 6.35 15.23 7.00
CA LEU A 238 5.93 13.84 7.12
C LEU A 238 4.56 13.76 7.80
N ALA A 239 3.76 12.79 7.35
CA ALA A 239 2.51 12.43 7.98
C ALA A 239 2.78 11.88 9.40
N ARG A 240 1.90 12.21 10.33
CA ARG A 240 1.97 11.77 11.72
C ARG A 240 0.99 10.64 11.97
N GLU A 241 1.36 9.68 12.81
CA GLU A 241 0.45 8.63 13.26
C GLU A 241 -0.60 9.24 14.19
N VAL A 242 -1.88 8.94 13.91
CA VAL A 242 -3.03 9.47 14.67
C VAL A 242 -3.83 8.38 15.36
N ALA A 243 -3.80 7.15 14.84
CA ALA A 243 -4.54 6.02 15.38
C ALA A 243 -4.01 4.69 14.83
N LEU A 244 -4.35 3.61 15.53
CA LEU A 244 -4.26 2.24 15.05
C LEU A 244 -5.67 1.65 14.99
N VAL A 245 -6.14 1.24 13.82
CA VAL A 245 -7.53 0.77 13.63
C VAL A 245 -7.58 -0.67 13.13
N ALA A 246 -8.62 -1.41 13.53
CA ALA A 246 -8.78 -2.81 13.18
C ALA A 246 -9.72 -3.02 11.98
N GLN A 247 -10.60 -2.05 11.70
CA GLN A 247 -11.63 -2.17 10.67
C GLN A 247 -11.59 -0.99 9.69
N PRO A 248 -11.87 -1.21 8.38
CA PRO A 248 -11.90 -0.15 7.37
C PRO A 248 -12.84 1.01 7.69
N ALA A 249 -14.01 0.73 8.28
CA ALA A 249 -14.99 1.76 8.65
C ALA A 249 -14.41 2.81 9.62
N GLN A 250 -13.56 2.38 10.57
CA GLN A 250 -12.92 3.28 11.53
C GLN A 250 -11.95 4.24 10.84
N ALA A 251 -11.20 3.76 9.84
CA ALA A 251 -10.32 4.62 9.04
C ALA A 251 -11.11 5.66 8.23
N VAL A 252 -12.20 5.23 7.59
CA VAL A 252 -13.09 6.11 6.81
C VAL A 252 -13.73 7.18 7.70
N GLU A 253 -14.15 6.81 8.91
CA GLU A 253 -14.70 7.75 9.89
C GLU A 253 -13.68 8.83 10.29
N LEU A 254 -12.44 8.41 10.61
CA LEU A 254 -11.34 9.33 10.94
C LEU A 254 -11.02 10.27 9.77
N PHE A 255 -10.94 9.75 8.54
CA PHE A 255 -10.70 10.54 7.33
C PHE A 255 -11.84 11.53 7.06
N SER A 256 -13.09 11.08 7.16
CA SER A 256 -14.27 11.94 6.97
C SER A 256 -14.26 13.08 7.96
N ARG A 257 -14.07 12.80 9.26
CA ARG A 257 -14.02 13.83 10.29
C ARG A 257 -12.91 14.85 10.04
N ALA A 258 -11.71 14.41 9.70
CA ALA A 258 -10.59 15.31 9.42
C ALA A 258 -10.84 16.17 8.17
N VAL A 259 -11.40 15.59 7.11
CA VAL A 259 -11.73 16.32 5.87
C VAL A 259 -12.86 17.32 6.10
N GLU A 260 -13.89 16.98 6.89
CA GLU A 260 -14.97 17.91 7.22
C GLU A 260 -14.48 19.12 8.02
N GLN A 261 -13.63 18.88 9.02
CA GLN A 261 -12.99 19.97 9.76
C GLN A 261 -12.15 20.85 8.83
N TYR A 262 -11.32 20.24 7.97
CA TYR A 262 -10.55 20.97 6.98
C TYR A 262 -11.42 21.80 6.02
N LEU A 263 -12.54 21.26 5.54
CA LEU A 263 -13.46 21.97 4.66
C LEU A 263 -14.16 23.14 5.35
N THR A 264 -14.29 23.10 6.68
CA THR A 264 -14.96 24.13 7.48
C THR A 264 -14.00 25.23 7.94
N GLU A 265 -12.78 24.86 8.34
CA GLU A 265 -11.87 25.74 9.08
C GLU A 265 -10.72 26.32 8.25
N ALA A 266 -10.29 25.61 7.20
CA ALA A 266 -9.12 26.04 6.44
C ALA A 266 -9.49 27.18 5.47
N PRO A 267 -8.67 28.25 5.39
CA PRO A 267 -8.84 29.30 4.39
C PRO A 267 -8.86 28.75 2.96
N ALA A 268 -9.35 29.58 2.03
CA ALA A 268 -9.24 29.30 0.60
C ALA A 268 -7.77 28.98 0.23
N GLU A 269 -7.58 28.02 -0.68
CA GLU A 269 -6.28 27.55 -1.18
C GLU A 269 -5.30 26.89 -0.18
N GLU A 270 -5.52 27.01 1.14
CA GLU A 270 -4.68 26.29 2.12
C GLU A 270 -4.86 24.78 1.94
N ARG A 271 -3.75 24.05 1.75
CA ARG A 271 -3.72 22.59 1.60
C ARG A 271 -4.02 21.87 2.92
N PHE A 272 -4.70 20.71 2.83
CA PHE A 272 -4.99 19.85 3.98
C PHE A 272 -3.79 19.66 4.90
N ALA A 273 -2.65 19.27 4.35
CA ALA A 273 -1.46 19.01 5.15
C ALA A 273 -0.97 20.28 5.91
N ALA A 274 -1.03 21.46 5.30
CA ALA A 274 -0.65 22.72 5.96
C ALA A 274 -1.63 23.09 7.09
N TRP A 275 -2.93 22.97 6.82
CA TRP A 275 -3.98 23.12 7.84
C TRP A 275 -3.78 22.13 9.00
N TRP A 276 -3.53 20.86 8.70
CA TRP A 276 -3.33 19.81 9.69
C TRP A 276 -2.17 20.15 10.62
N GLN A 277 -1.02 20.54 10.05
CA GLN A 277 0.16 20.91 10.82
C GLN A 277 -0.10 22.12 11.73
N ARG A 278 -0.84 23.12 11.25
CA ARG A 278 -1.18 24.33 12.03
C ARG A 278 -2.05 24.01 13.24
N ASN A 279 -2.98 23.07 13.11
CA ASN A 279 -3.95 22.74 14.17
C ASN A 279 -3.52 21.58 15.08
N HIS A 280 -2.46 20.84 14.72
CA HIS A 280 -1.94 19.69 15.48
C HIS A 280 -0.45 19.83 15.77
N ARG A 281 0.01 21.05 16.08
CA ARG A 281 1.34 21.26 16.65
C ARG A 281 1.38 20.64 18.04
N GLU A 282 2.39 19.82 18.30
CA GLU A 282 2.78 19.56 19.69
C GLU A 282 3.47 20.83 20.19
N ASP A 283 3.04 21.35 21.34
CA ASP A 283 3.87 22.27 22.11
C ASP A 283 5.22 21.58 22.31
N SER A 284 6.27 22.23 21.80
CA SER A 284 7.62 21.68 21.69
C SER A 284 8.27 21.40 23.04
#